data_AF-A0A1Y3BS60-F1
#
_entry.id   AF-A0A1Y3BS60-F1
#
_cell.length_a   1.000
_cell.length_b   1.000
_cell.length_c   1.000
_cell.angle_alpha   90.00
_cell.angle_beta   90.00
_cell.angle_gamma   90.00
#
_symmetry.space_group_name_H-M   'P 1'
#
loop_
_entity.id
_entity.type
_entity.pdbx_description
1 polymer ?
#
loop_
_entity_poly.entity_id
_entity_poly.type
_entity_poly.pdbx_seq_one_letter_code
_entity_poly.pdbx_strand_id
1 'polypeptide(L)'
;MSEDGHKIHLFPTEGTSNTPWLFARIDPMAINESSIIFEWIVTEQQIDSEYHYVGDDDNCTYVRTNYKAKNFRLVCVDLNNPLRDNWRDIIGESKEAILSDAFIANHDKIVATYMIDVQNKL
;
A
#
# COMPACT_ATOMS: atom_id res chain seq x y z
N MET A 1 -7.00 -5.56 6.23
CA MET A 1 -7.60 -6.75 5.59
C MET A 1 -7.97 -6.33 4.17
N SER A 2 -7.81 -7.20 3.18
CA SER A 2 -8.26 -6.95 1.81
C SER A 2 -9.77 -6.78 1.72
N GLU A 3 -10.26 -6.20 0.63
CA GLU A 3 -11.71 -6.03 0.41
C GLU A 3 -12.42 -7.37 0.29
N ASP A 4 -11.76 -8.37 -0.31
CA ASP A 4 -12.27 -9.73 -0.46
C ASP A 4 -12.21 -10.58 0.83
N GLY A 5 -11.55 -10.09 1.89
CA GLY A 5 -11.37 -10.82 3.16
C GLY A 5 -10.38 -12.00 3.13
N HIS A 6 -9.66 -12.22 2.03
CA HIS A 6 -8.73 -13.35 1.86
C HIS A 6 -7.26 -12.98 2.09
N LYS A 7 -6.95 -11.72 2.40
CA LYS A 7 -5.58 -11.23 2.62
C LYS A 7 -5.53 -10.34 3.85
N ILE A 8 -4.46 -10.47 4.62
CA ILE A 8 -4.12 -9.57 5.71
C ILE A 8 -2.87 -8.81 5.30
N HIS A 9 -2.93 -7.48 5.30
CA HIS A 9 -1.76 -6.60 5.16
C HIS A 9 -1.39 -6.06 6.53
N LEU A 10 -0.11 -6.17 6.91
CA LEU A 10 0.44 -5.58 8.11
C LEU A 10 1.50 -4.55 7.73
N PHE A 11 1.38 -3.37 8.35
CA PHE A 11 2.36 -2.28 8.25
C PHE A 11 2.83 -1.93 9.66
N PRO A 12 3.73 -2.74 10.26
CA PRO A 12 4.23 -2.47 11.61
C PRO A 12 4.87 -1.08 11.69
N THR A 13 4.63 -0.35 12.78
CA THR A 13 5.26 0.95 13.02
C THR A 13 6.22 0.83 14.20
N GLU A 14 7.52 1.00 13.97
CA GLU A 14 8.52 1.14 15.05
C GLU A 14 8.78 2.62 15.43
N GLY A 15 8.05 3.57 14.83
CA GLY A 15 8.25 5.01 15.01
C GLY A 15 7.44 5.86 14.03
N THR A 16 7.93 7.05 13.68
CA THR A 16 7.12 8.10 13.03
C THR A 16 7.14 8.16 11.50
N SER A 17 7.95 7.40 10.75
CA SER A 17 7.99 7.67 9.29
C SER A 17 8.50 6.56 8.38
N ASN A 18 8.43 5.29 8.79
CA ASN A 18 9.07 4.21 8.06
C ASN A 18 8.43 2.88 8.47
N THR A 19 7.75 2.18 7.55
CA THR A 19 7.04 0.93 7.86
C THR A 19 7.48 -0.22 6.96
N PRO A 20 7.85 -1.40 7.51
CA PRO A 20 7.87 -2.62 6.71
C PRO A 20 6.44 -2.97 6.25
N TRP A 21 6.35 -3.87 5.27
CA TRP A 21 5.09 -4.39 4.79
C TRP A 21 5.15 -5.91 4.68
N LEU A 22 4.27 -6.57 5.43
CA LEU A 22 4.02 -8.00 5.33
C LEU A 22 2.60 -8.26 4.83
N PHE A 23 2.39 -9.40 4.19
CA PHE A 23 1.05 -9.88 3.89
C PHE A 23 0.91 -11.36 4.22
N ALA A 24 -0.32 -11.81 4.44
CA ALA A 24 -0.66 -13.22 4.56
C ALA A 24 -1.94 -13.52 3.78
N ARG A 25 -2.02 -14.71 3.21
CA ARG A 25 -3.26 -15.25 2.65
C ARG A 25 -4.03 -15.97 3.76
N ILE A 26 -5.34 -15.77 3.79
CA ILE A 26 -6.24 -16.41 4.75
C ILE A 26 -7.43 -17.01 4.01
N ASP A 27 -7.87 -18.18 4.46
CA ASP A 27 -9.18 -18.73 4.13
C ASP A 27 -10.10 -18.46 5.33
N PRO A 28 -11.04 -17.50 5.23
CA PRO A 28 -11.92 -17.13 6.34
C PRO A 28 -12.86 -18.27 6.77
N MET A 29 -13.05 -19.31 5.94
CA MET A 29 -13.86 -20.48 6.25
C MET A 29 -13.04 -21.64 6.82
N ALA A 30 -11.73 -21.64 6.63
CA ALA A 30 -10.81 -22.67 7.12
C ALA A 30 -9.89 -22.15 8.24
N ILE A 31 -10.42 -21.33 9.16
CA ILE A 31 -9.72 -20.92 10.39
C ILE A 31 -9.73 -22.09 11.40
N ASN A 32 -9.14 -23.21 11.03
CA ASN A 32 -8.63 -24.19 11.99
C ASN A 32 -7.26 -23.70 12.48
N GLU A 33 -6.68 -24.31 13.52
CA GLU A 33 -5.43 -23.88 14.22
C GLU A 33 -4.15 -23.82 13.33
N SER A 34 -4.32 -23.80 12.01
CA SER A 34 -3.33 -23.47 11.00
C SER A 34 -2.64 -22.13 11.31
N SER A 35 -1.32 -22.15 11.36
CA SER A 35 -0.53 -20.92 11.50
C SER A 35 -0.73 -20.03 10.28
N ILE A 36 -1.12 -18.77 10.50
CA ILE A 36 -1.09 -17.74 9.46
C ILE A 36 0.37 -17.45 9.12
N ILE A 37 0.75 -17.66 7.86
CA ILE A 37 2.11 -17.43 7.39
C ILE A 37 2.18 -16.04 6.77
N PHE A 38 3.06 -15.19 7.31
CA PHE A 38 3.33 -13.87 6.77
C PHE A 38 4.54 -13.89 5.85
N GLU A 39 4.39 -13.26 4.70
CA GLU A 39 5.41 -13.05 3.68
C GLU A 39 5.79 -11.57 3.64
N TRP A 40 7.09 -11.31 3.47
CA TRP A 40 7.61 -9.96 3.41
C TRP A 40 7.48 -9.39 1.98
N ILE A 41 6.84 -8.23 1.87
CA ILE A 41 6.88 -7.42 0.64
C ILE A 41 8.00 -6.37 0.73
N VAL A 42 8.10 -5.72 1.90
CA VAL A 42 9.17 -4.79 2.25
C VAL A 42 9.74 -5.20 3.60
N THR A 43 11.01 -5.56 3.63
CA THR A 43 11.69 -6.01 4.86
C THR A 43 12.15 -4.84 5.72
N GLU A 44 12.51 -5.13 6.98
CA GLU A 44 13.07 -4.16 7.91
C GLU A 44 14.37 -3.49 7.43
N GLN A 45 15.15 -4.19 6.59
CA GLN A 45 16.37 -3.63 6.01
C GLN A 45 16.11 -2.66 4.86
N GLN A 46 14.86 -2.61 4.37
CA GLN A 46 14.45 -1.80 3.23
C GLN A 46 13.52 -0.65 3.66
N ILE A 47 13.42 -0.33 4.95
CA ILE A 47 12.48 0.69 5.41
C ILE A 47 13.01 2.09 5.12
N ASP A 48 12.50 2.68 4.05
CA ASP A 48 12.87 3.98 3.52
C ASP A 48 11.66 4.85 3.16
N SER A 49 10.46 4.35 3.40
CA SER A 49 9.21 4.92 2.91
C SER A 49 8.01 4.44 3.72
N GLU A 50 6.89 5.12 3.49
CA GLU A 50 5.58 4.75 3.98
C GLU A 50 4.81 3.94 2.95
N TYR A 51 4.00 3.00 3.43
CA TYR A 51 3.14 2.16 2.62
C TYR A 51 1.75 2.10 3.25
N HIS A 52 0.74 2.49 2.48
CA HIS A 52 -0.64 2.53 2.91
C HIS A 52 -1.48 1.70 1.94
N TYR A 53 -2.10 0.64 2.44
CA TYR A 53 -3.04 -0.16 1.65
C TYR A 53 -4.26 0.67 1.27
N VAL A 54 -4.61 0.66 -0.02
CA VAL A 54 -5.73 1.43 -0.59
C VAL A 54 -6.88 0.52 -1.01
N GLY A 55 -6.57 -0.68 -1.50
CA GLY A 55 -7.55 -1.62 -2.03
C GLY A 55 -6.86 -2.74 -2.80
N ASP A 56 -7.64 -3.70 -3.29
CA ASP A 56 -7.13 -4.79 -4.11
C ASP A 56 -8.11 -5.23 -5.20
N ASP A 57 -7.56 -5.71 -6.30
CA ASP A 57 -8.25 -6.53 -7.30
C ASP A 57 -7.53 -7.88 -7.47
N ASP A 58 -8.02 -8.72 -8.38
CA ASP A 58 -7.50 -10.08 -8.60
C ASP A 58 -5.97 -10.15 -8.73
N ASN A 59 -5.33 -9.17 -9.37
CA ASN A 59 -3.90 -9.17 -9.69
C ASN A 59 -3.14 -7.94 -9.20
N CYS A 60 -3.79 -7.06 -8.43
CA CYS A 60 -3.23 -5.79 -8.02
C CYS A 60 -3.59 -5.47 -6.58
N THR A 61 -2.58 -5.34 -5.72
CA THR A 61 -2.72 -4.62 -4.46
C THR A 61 -2.36 -3.16 -4.71
N TYR A 62 -3.32 -2.25 -4.52
CA TYR A 62 -3.12 -0.83 -4.62
C TYR A 62 -2.52 -0.29 -3.31
N VAL A 63 -1.36 0.36 -3.43
CA VAL A 63 -0.63 0.91 -2.29
C VAL A 63 -0.24 2.35 -2.56
N ARG A 64 -0.61 3.24 -1.65
CA ARG A 64 -0.12 4.61 -1.62
C ARG A 64 1.22 4.63 -0.90
N THR A 65 2.26 5.12 -1.57
CA THR A 65 3.63 5.12 -1.03
C THR A 65 4.41 6.36 -1.43
N ASN A 66 5.36 6.78 -0.60
CA ASN A 66 6.35 7.80 -0.93
C ASN A 66 7.69 7.22 -1.41
N TYR A 67 7.75 5.91 -1.69
CA TYR A 67 8.95 5.27 -2.23
C TYR A 67 9.35 5.88 -3.57
N LYS A 68 10.54 6.52 -3.58
CA LYS A 68 11.08 7.32 -4.69
C LYS A 68 10.12 8.41 -5.21
N ALA A 69 9.17 8.84 -4.37
CA ALA A 69 8.12 9.80 -4.71
C ALA A 69 7.70 10.59 -3.48
N LYS A 70 8.38 11.70 -3.17
CA LYS A 70 8.15 12.48 -1.93
C LYS A 70 6.71 12.96 -1.77
N ASN A 71 6.03 13.30 -2.85
CA ASN A 71 4.64 13.75 -2.87
C ASN A 71 3.62 12.59 -2.97
N PHE A 72 4.07 11.37 -2.68
CA PHE A 72 3.34 10.12 -2.80
C PHE A 72 2.89 9.79 -4.23
N ARG A 73 2.75 8.49 -4.47
CA ARG A 73 2.19 7.89 -5.67
C ARG A 73 1.30 6.72 -5.30
N LEU A 74 0.41 6.33 -6.19
CA LEU A 74 -0.37 5.09 -6.07
C LEU A 74 0.24 4.05 -7.00
N VAL A 75 0.69 2.94 -6.42
CA VAL A 75 1.26 1.82 -7.17
C VAL A 75 0.37 0.59 -7.10
N CYS A 76 0.48 -0.23 -8.14
CA CYS A 76 -0.03 -1.58 -8.20
C CYS A 76 1.10 -2.58 -7.92
N VAL A 77 0.88 -3.46 -6.95
CA VAL A 77 1.82 -4.52 -6.57
C VAL A 77 1.18 -5.88 -6.80
N ASP A 78 1.82 -6.70 -7.64
CA ASP A 78 1.49 -8.12 -7.76
C ASP A 78 2.17 -8.88 -6.61
N LEU A 79 1.37 -9.44 -5.70
CA LEU A 79 1.86 -10.17 -4.54
C LEU A 79 2.61 -11.46 -4.92
N ASN A 80 2.43 -11.99 -6.13
CA ASN A 80 3.19 -13.14 -6.63
C ASN A 80 4.55 -12.74 -7.22
N ASN A 81 4.75 -11.46 -7.53
CA ASN A 81 6.01 -10.92 -8.03
C ASN A 81 6.35 -9.55 -7.37
N PRO A 82 6.52 -9.52 -6.04
CA PRO A 82 6.39 -8.30 -5.24
C PRO A 82 7.60 -7.37 -5.26
N LEU A 83 8.67 -7.70 -6.00
CA LEU A 83 9.86 -6.85 -6.07
C LEU A 83 9.51 -5.44 -6.53
N ARG A 84 10.11 -4.43 -5.88
CA ARG A 84 9.85 -3.00 -6.16
C ARG A 84 10.02 -2.61 -7.63
N ASP A 85 10.90 -3.28 -8.35
CA ASP A 85 11.13 -3.05 -9.78
C ASP A 85 9.96 -3.51 -10.67
N ASN A 86 9.06 -4.35 -10.15
CA ASN A 86 7.84 -4.78 -10.84
C ASN A 86 6.63 -3.90 -10.52
N TRP A 87 6.76 -2.96 -9.58
CA TRP A 87 5.64 -2.10 -9.19
C TRP A 87 5.28 -1.18 -10.34
N ARG A 88 3.98 -1.02 -10.59
CA ARG A 88 3.46 -0.19 -11.68
C ARG A 88 2.76 1.03 -11.10
N ASP A 89 3.09 2.21 -11.61
CA ASP A 89 2.42 3.45 -11.20
C ASP A 89 1.02 3.50 -11.82
N ILE A 90 0.01 3.59 -10.96
CA ILE A 90 -1.38 3.82 -11.35
C ILE A 90 -1.65 5.33 -11.33
N ILE A 91 -1.14 6.01 -10.30
CA ILE A 91 -1.08 7.46 -10.20
C ILE A 91 0.36 7.81 -9.87
N GLY A 92 1.07 8.44 -10.81
CA GLY A 92 2.44 8.91 -10.60
C GLY A 92 2.53 10.10 -9.63
N GLU A 93 3.74 10.38 -9.15
CA GLU A 93 4.00 11.54 -8.30
C GLU A 93 3.71 12.86 -9.04
N SER A 94 3.01 13.79 -8.39
CA SER A 94 2.88 15.18 -8.86
C SER A 94 3.95 16.07 -8.23
N LYS A 95 4.46 17.04 -9.00
CA LYS A 95 5.42 18.03 -8.49
C LYS A 95 4.75 19.13 -7.65
N GLU A 96 3.46 19.36 -7.88
CA GLU A 96 2.72 20.52 -7.36
C GLU A 96 1.70 20.12 -6.28
N ALA A 97 1.38 18.83 -6.19
CA ALA A 97 0.32 18.32 -5.33
C ALA A 97 0.78 17.05 -4.60
N ILE A 98 0.45 16.94 -3.33
CA ILE A 98 0.67 15.72 -2.55
C ILE A 98 -0.56 14.84 -2.70
N LEU A 99 -0.40 13.60 -3.17
CA LEU A 99 -1.45 12.60 -3.10
C LEU A 99 -1.67 12.27 -1.62
N SER A 100 -2.70 12.83 -1.01
CA SER A 100 -2.93 12.73 0.43
C SER A 100 -3.68 11.45 0.80
N ASP A 101 -4.59 11.01 -0.07
CA ASP A 101 -5.38 9.81 0.14
C ASP A 101 -5.89 9.23 -1.19
N ALA A 102 -6.22 7.95 -1.21
CA ALA A 102 -6.88 7.29 -2.33
C ALA A 102 -7.74 6.12 -1.84
N PHE A 103 -8.86 5.88 -2.50
CA PHE A 103 -9.71 4.70 -2.25
C PHE A 103 -10.34 4.20 -3.55
N ILE A 104 -10.66 2.91 -3.57
CA ILE A 104 -11.39 2.28 -4.66
C ILE A 104 -12.89 2.56 -4.48
N ALA A 105 -13.55 2.93 -5.57
CA ALA A 105 -14.97 3.17 -5.62
C ALA A 105 -15.59 2.36 -6.76
N ASN A 106 -16.75 1.76 -6.52
CA ASN A 106 -17.50 1.02 -7.53
C ASN A 106 -16.71 -0.12 -8.20
N HIS A 107 -15.74 -0.72 -7.50
CA HIS A 107 -14.83 -1.80 -7.96
C HIS A 107 -13.82 -1.41 -9.06
N ASP A 108 -14.12 -0.40 -9.90
CA ASP A 108 -13.33 -0.06 -11.09
C ASP A 108 -12.83 1.38 -11.15
N LYS A 109 -13.14 2.21 -10.15
CA LYS A 109 -12.73 3.62 -10.09
C LYS A 109 -11.83 3.87 -8.90
N ILE A 110 -10.94 4.83 -9.06
CA ILE A 110 -10.10 5.33 -7.98
C ILE A 110 -10.49 6.79 -7.74
N VAL A 111 -10.81 7.10 -6.50
CA VAL A 111 -10.96 8.48 -6.05
C VAL A 111 -9.68 8.86 -5.32
N ALA A 112 -9.00 9.89 -5.82
CA ALA A 112 -7.75 10.40 -5.27
C ALA A 112 -7.95 11.80 -4.71
N THR A 113 -7.47 12.02 -3.49
CA THR A 113 -7.47 13.34 -2.84
C THR A 113 -6.07 13.92 -2.88
N TYR A 114 -5.96 15.19 -3.25
CA TYR A 114 -4.71 15.90 -3.32
C TYR A 114 -4.70 17.13 -2.41
N MET A 115 -3.55 17.39 -1.81
CA MET A 115 -3.25 18.64 -1.12
C MET A 115 -2.34 19.50 -2.00
N ILE A 116 -2.77 20.73 -2.27
CA ILE A 116 -2.05 21.71 -3.10
C ILE A 116 -1.83 22.96 -2.23
N ASP A 117 -0.60 23.50 -2.22
CA ASP A 117 -0.24 24.74 -1.51
C ASP A 117 -0.62 24.79 -0.02
N VAL A 118 -0.21 23.78 0.75
CA VAL A 118 -0.38 23.78 2.21
C VAL A 118 0.66 24.71 2.85
N GLN A 119 0.29 25.98 3.02
CA GLN A 119 1.10 26.97 3.73
C GLN A 119 0.97 26.76 5.25
N ASN A 120 2.01 26.19 5.88
CA ASN A 120 2.20 26.31 7.32
C ASN A 120 3.14 27.49 7.58
N LYS A 121 2.61 28.57 8.17
CA LYS A 121 3.41 29.66 8.73
C LYS A 121 3.48 29.51 10.24
N LEU A 122 4.71 29.52 10.76
CA LEU A 122 5.01 29.68 12.19
C LEU A 122 5.02 31.18 12.55
#